data_AF-A0A4P9YP07-F1
#
_entry.id   AF-A0A4P9YP07-F1
#
_cell.length_a   1.000
_cell.length_b   1.000
_cell.length_c   1.000
_cell.angle_alpha   90.00
_cell.angle_beta   90.00
_cell.angle_gamma   90.00
#
_symmetry.space_group_name_H-M   'P 1'
#
loop_
_entity.id
_entity.type
_entity.pdbx_description
1 polymer ?
#
loop_
_entity_poly.entity_id
_entity_poly.type
_entity_poly.pdbx_seq_one_letter_code
_entity_poly.pdbx_strand_id
1 'polypeptide(L)'
;METDDMRKIKCGDSCSLSGSSSPMIRGVSWEPEYQISWNDTLHHSHAFLANDDSIIIAVSVCKNCFTTTISTPSGAKIKIDVLQSFMSRLWLELDILPCEFDTSGVTTDERADSAVRKAIGLFGPNVSIPRLSIGFKNRVEVDCNAIRLVNLHDYEKICSEYLWKNLLKQVSIFSNLKPNIYVSFISSTPQGGGVALMRHALIRLSKLFQLNIQWYVVRPNPAVFQVTKRKIHNVLQGVSTERLTIDEKDLYEKWSRFNAERYWQSSVFKLADIIVLDDPQVVGLIPFIKEVNSECVLIYRSHIEIRTDLLSLNSSQKDVWDYLFKGKIEKCDAFISHPVNSFVPSEIDKSKVYFMPATTDPLDGLNKTLSNRDIEYYLHMFRRICGEQNMPKLDISRPYIVQISRFDPSKGIPDVINSYKILRSMLDSDHIDAKNGHEPQLVVCGHGSIDDPDGSLVYEQALNMIQNDTTLFKYRHDIIIARLPPSDQLLNTILRGAFAALQLSIREGFEIKVSEAIMKKIPIITTKIGGIPWQVVDQKNGFLVPPNSPGIVANLLFKLLQDKAFYNKIMNSNVGGFLQEEFTTSTQLCNWLSLWNHLWRSKRTQTEINAVSVKADEGIQW
;
A
#
# COMPACT_ATOMS: atom_id res chain seq x y z
N MET A 1 41.69 -14.01 37.63
CA MET A 1 43.09 -14.33 37.24
C MET A 1 43.03 -15.10 35.94
N GLU A 2 43.93 -14.71 35.05
CA GLU A 2 44.00 -14.97 33.61
C GLU A 2 44.07 -16.45 33.19
N THR A 3 43.70 -16.72 31.93
CA THR A 3 44.51 -17.30 30.81
C THR A 3 43.60 -18.11 29.88
N ASP A 4 43.28 -17.61 28.68
CA ASP A 4 43.95 -17.85 27.37
C ASP A 4 44.21 -19.33 27.02
N ASP A 5 43.50 -19.88 26.02
CA ASP A 5 44.08 -20.17 24.70
C ASP A 5 43.08 -20.87 23.75
N MET A 6 42.82 -20.25 22.59
CA MET A 6 42.05 -20.82 21.48
C MET A 6 42.93 -21.74 20.62
N ARG A 7 42.56 -23.02 20.53
CA ARG A 7 43.17 -23.96 19.57
C ARG A 7 42.53 -23.86 18.18
N LYS A 8 43.38 -23.48 17.22
CA LYS A 8 43.21 -23.57 15.76
C LYS A 8 42.75 -24.97 15.32
N ILE A 9 41.73 -25.02 14.45
CA ILE A 9 41.47 -26.16 13.57
C ILE A 9 41.73 -25.69 12.13
N LYS A 10 42.80 -26.21 11.54
CA LYS A 10 43.09 -26.13 10.10
C LYS A 10 42.15 -27.09 9.36
N CYS A 11 41.47 -26.62 8.32
CA CYS A 11 40.88 -27.49 7.31
C CYS A 11 41.70 -27.38 6.02
N GLY A 12 42.05 -28.54 5.47
CA GLY A 12 42.99 -28.75 4.39
C GLY A 12 42.44 -28.51 2.98
N ASP A 13 43.39 -28.59 2.06
CA ASP A 13 43.31 -28.28 0.65
C ASP A 13 42.38 -29.16 -0.18
N SER A 14 41.96 -28.56 -1.31
CA SER A 14 41.68 -29.17 -2.61
C SER A 14 40.42 -30.03 -2.78
N CYS A 15 39.39 -29.40 -3.36
CA CYS A 15 38.52 -30.08 -4.31
C CYS A 15 38.13 -29.10 -5.41
N SER A 16 38.86 -29.19 -6.52
CA SER A 16 38.59 -28.50 -7.78
C SER A 16 37.34 -29.09 -8.43
N LEU A 17 36.23 -28.36 -8.42
CA LEU A 17 35.10 -28.58 -9.32
C LEU A 17 35.06 -27.44 -10.34
N SER A 18 35.74 -27.70 -11.45
CA SER A 18 35.61 -26.97 -12.71
C SER A 18 34.21 -27.17 -13.29
N GLY A 19 33.54 -26.07 -13.62
CA GLY A 19 32.49 -26.06 -14.64
C GLY A 19 31.05 -26.02 -14.14
N SER A 20 30.56 -24.84 -13.77
CA SER A 20 29.23 -24.39 -14.17
C SER A 20 29.20 -22.87 -14.23
N SER A 21 28.91 -22.35 -15.41
CA SER A 21 28.82 -20.93 -15.72
C SER A 21 27.65 -20.28 -14.97
N SER A 22 27.95 -19.38 -14.02
CA SER A 22 26.98 -18.44 -13.49
C SER A 22 26.44 -17.54 -14.61
N PRO A 23 25.13 -17.21 -14.62
CA PRO A 23 24.57 -16.33 -15.64
C PRO A 23 25.08 -14.90 -15.44
N MET A 24 26.02 -14.49 -16.29
CA MET A 24 26.50 -13.11 -16.39
C MET A 24 25.32 -12.12 -16.48
N ILE A 25 25.40 -11.02 -15.72
CA ILE A 25 24.58 -9.83 -15.97
C ILE A 25 25.13 -9.16 -17.24
N ARG A 26 24.80 -9.69 -18.42
CA ARG A 26 24.97 -8.99 -19.70
C ARG A 26 23.59 -8.54 -20.15
N GLY A 27 23.36 -7.23 -20.24
CA GLY A 27 22.08 -6.76 -20.77
C GLY A 27 21.73 -5.29 -20.67
N VAL A 28 22.61 -4.41 -20.16
CA VAL A 28 22.34 -2.96 -20.19
C VAL A 28 23.52 -2.26 -20.84
N SER A 29 23.31 -1.73 -22.05
CA SER A 29 24.25 -0.81 -22.68
C SER A 29 24.11 0.55 -22.03
N TRP A 30 25.18 1.03 -21.40
CA TRP A 30 25.29 2.35 -20.79
C TRP A 30 25.91 3.32 -21.80
N GLU A 31 25.70 4.63 -21.62
CA GLU A 31 26.43 5.61 -22.44
C GLU A 31 27.95 5.38 -22.35
N PRO A 32 28.72 5.60 -23.43
CA PRO A 32 30.14 5.23 -23.52
C PRO A 32 31.04 5.79 -22.40
N GLU A 33 30.59 6.84 -21.71
CA GLU A 33 31.33 7.55 -20.67
C GLU A 33 31.21 6.92 -19.27
N TYR A 34 30.33 5.93 -19.07
CA TYR A 34 30.07 5.30 -17.76
C TYR A 34 30.24 3.77 -17.82
N GLN A 35 31.45 3.26 -17.58
CA GLN A 35 31.70 1.82 -17.46
C GLN A 35 31.25 1.29 -16.09
N ILE A 36 30.28 0.36 -16.08
CA ILE A 36 29.86 -0.37 -14.88
C ILE A 36 30.52 -1.76 -14.89
N SER A 37 31.47 -2.00 -13.98
CA SER A 37 32.05 -3.33 -13.77
C SER A 37 31.30 -4.08 -12.67
N TRP A 38 30.74 -5.25 -12.99
CA TRP A 38 30.22 -6.20 -12.02
C TRP A 38 31.36 -7.17 -11.65
N ASN A 39 31.75 -7.25 -10.39
CA ASN A 39 32.77 -8.20 -9.94
C ASN A 39 32.10 -9.39 -9.23
N ASP A 40 32.31 -10.60 -9.76
CA ASP A 40 31.62 -11.85 -9.38
C ASP A 40 32.13 -12.50 -8.07
N THR A 41 32.82 -11.76 -7.21
CA THR A 41 33.37 -12.26 -5.96
C THR A 41 32.96 -11.39 -4.78
N LEU A 42 31.99 -11.88 -4.00
CA LEU A 42 31.82 -11.43 -2.62
C LEU A 42 33.15 -11.67 -1.88
N HIS A 43 33.86 -10.59 -1.55
CA HIS A 43 34.16 -10.29 -0.14
C HIS A 43 34.62 -8.86 0.13
N HIS A 44 35.32 -8.13 -0.75
CA HIS A 44 35.69 -6.73 -0.50
C HIS A 44 36.01 -5.98 -1.80
N SER A 45 34.98 -5.56 -2.54
CA SER A 45 35.17 -4.61 -3.64
C SER A 45 34.06 -3.58 -3.58
N HIS A 46 34.41 -2.42 -3.01
CA HIS A 46 33.51 -1.30 -2.91
C HIS A 46 33.81 -0.28 -4.01
N ALA A 47 32.80 0.12 -4.77
CA ALA A 47 32.92 1.11 -5.84
C ALA A 47 31.88 2.22 -5.63
N PHE A 48 32.29 3.45 -5.28
CA PHE A 48 31.39 4.52 -4.80
C PHE A 48 31.00 5.56 -5.85
N LEU A 49 29.74 5.97 -5.83
CA LEU A 49 29.29 7.24 -6.39
C LEU A 49 29.38 8.28 -5.29
N ALA A 50 30.39 9.14 -5.36
CA ALA A 50 30.58 10.26 -4.45
C ALA A 50 30.32 11.57 -5.18
N ASN A 51 29.38 12.37 -4.66
CA ASN A 51 29.40 13.81 -4.87
C ASN A 51 30.20 14.46 -3.73
N ASP A 52 30.49 15.76 -3.81
CA ASP A 52 31.33 16.45 -2.81
C ASP A 52 30.90 16.13 -1.35
N ASP A 53 29.58 15.96 -1.08
CA ASP A 53 29.04 15.73 0.28
C ASP A 53 28.24 14.41 0.51
N SER A 54 27.81 13.68 -0.53
CA SER A 54 26.93 12.49 -0.39
C SER A 54 27.45 11.24 -1.11
N ILE A 55 27.11 10.05 -0.57
CA ILE A 55 27.43 8.74 -1.17
C ILE A 55 26.15 7.92 -1.37
N ILE A 56 26.05 7.31 -2.56
CA ILE A 56 24.95 6.41 -2.93
C ILE A 56 25.37 4.95 -2.79
N ILE A 57 24.46 4.16 -2.23
CA ILE A 57 24.59 2.72 -2.04
C ILE A 57 23.38 2.01 -2.63
N ALA A 58 23.64 0.99 -3.43
CA ALA A 58 22.62 0.10 -3.93
C ALA A 58 22.49 -1.13 -3.03
N VAL A 59 21.29 -1.36 -2.49
CA VAL A 59 20.99 -2.53 -1.65
C VAL A 59 20.06 -3.49 -2.38
N SER A 60 20.54 -4.69 -2.71
CA SER A 60 19.72 -5.68 -3.42
C SER A 60 18.76 -6.40 -2.47
N VAL A 61 17.46 -6.35 -2.78
CA VAL A 61 16.41 -7.01 -2.00
C VAL A 61 16.35 -8.52 -2.29
N CYS A 62 16.73 -8.94 -3.51
CA CYS A 62 16.54 -10.31 -3.98
C CYS A 62 17.69 -11.29 -3.66
N LYS A 63 18.83 -10.85 -3.13
CA LYS A 63 20.02 -11.74 -3.06
C LYS A 63 20.59 -11.97 -1.67
N ASN A 64 20.00 -11.41 -0.61
CA ASN A 64 20.70 -11.24 0.67
C ASN A 64 22.12 -10.65 0.51
N CYS A 65 22.39 -10.02 -0.65
CA CYS A 65 23.67 -9.42 -0.99
C CYS A 65 23.57 -7.96 -0.59
N PHE A 66 24.19 -7.65 0.54
CA PHE A 66 24.58 -6.29 0.83
C PHE A 66 25.67 -5.91 -0.18
N THR A 67 25.48 -4.77 -0.84
CA THR A 67 26.45 -4.08 -1.70
C THR A 67 26.64 -4.63 -3.12
N THR A 68 25.97 -3.99 -4.08
CA THR A 68 26.66 -3.62 -5.32
C THR A 68 26.79 -2.11 -5.27
N THR A 69 28.00 -1.64 -5.02
CA THR A 69 28.30 -0.22 -5.07
C THR A 69 28.74 0.08 -6.51
N ILE A 70 28.22 1.16 -7.11
CA ILE A 70 28.58 1.56 -8.48
C ILE A 70 29.38 2.86 -8.38
N SER A 71 30.55 2.93 -9.05
CA SER A 71 31.45 4.09 -9.02
C SER A 71 31.50 4.88 -10.31
N THR A 72 31.72 6.18 -10.18
CA THR A 72 32.36 7.01 -11.21
C THR A 72 33.75 7.44 -10.75
N PRO A 73 34.71 7.64 -11.66
CA PRO A 73 36.05 8.10 -11.31
C PRO A 73 36.03 9.44 -10.55
N SER A 74 36.97 9.56 -9.61
CA SER A 74 37.23 10.75 -8.79
C SER A 74 37.22 12.04 -9.61
N GLY A 75 36.42 13.02 -9.19
CA GLY A 75 36.38 14.38 -9.76
C GLY A 75 35.35 14.61 -10.88
N ALA A 76 34.61 13.58 -11.31
CA ALA A 76 33.54 13.76 -12.28
C ALA A 76 32.26 14.32 -11.61
N LYS A 77 31.89 15.57 -11.92
CA LYS A 77 30.58 16.12 -11.55
C LYS A 77 29.49 15.40 -12.33
N ILE A 78 28.81 14.45 -11.71
CA ILE A 78 27.62 13.83 -12.29
C ILE A 78 26.48 14.83 -12.20
N LYS A 79 25.81 15.06 -13.32
CA LYS A 79 24.56 15.84 -13.32
C LYS A 79 23.54 15.14 -12.41
N ILE A 80 22.89 15.90 -11.54
CA ILE A 80 21.88 15.39 -10.60
C ILE A 80 20.81 14.56 -11.33
N ASP A 81 20.41 14.97 -12.54
CA ASP A 81 19.43 14.25 -13.35
C ASP A 81 19.89 12.84 -13.75
N VAL A 82 21.18 12.69 -14.09
CA VAL A 82 21.78 11.38 -14.43
C VAL A 82 21.78 10.48 -13.19
N LEU A 83 22.08 11.04 -12.02
CA LEU A 83 22.10 10.31 -10.76
C LEU A 83 20.70 9.84 -10.35
N GLN A 84 19.70 10.72 -10.46
CA GLN A 84 18.30 10.41 -10.15
C GLN A 84 17.73 9.37 -11.12
N SER A 85 18.06 9.46 -12.41
CA SER A 85 17.68 8.44 -13.40
C SER A 85 18.37 7.10 -13.11
N PHE A 86 19.63 7.11 -12.72
CA PHE A 86 20.35 5.90 -12.36
C PHE A 86 19.73 5.20 -11.14
N MET A 87 19.41 5.95 -10.08
CA MET A 87 18.74 5.41 -8.89
C MET A 87 17.38 4.79 -9.23
N SER A 88 16.57 5.46 -10.05
CA SER A 88 15.27 4.91 -10.41
C SER A 88 15.37 3.63 -11.22
N ARG A 89 16.38 3.51 -12.09
CA ARG A 89 16.63 2.29 -12.86
C ARG A 89 17.08 1.12 -11.98
N LEU A 90 17.89 1.37 -10.94
CA LEU A 90 18.23 0.33 -9.95
C LEU A 90 16.97 -0.27 -9.32
N TRP A 91 16.01 0.59 -8.95
CA TRP A 91 14.74 0.14 -8.43
C TRP A 91 13.91 -0.56 -9.51
N LEU A 92 13.58 0.12 -10.60
CA LEU A 92 12.59 -0.32 -11.58
C LEU A 92 13.05 -1.53 -12.43
N GLU A 93 14.34 -1.59 -12.79
CA GLU A 93 14.87 -2.63 -13.68
C GLU A 93 15.53 -3.79 -12.93
N LEU A 94 16.09 -3.55 -11.73
CA LEU A 94 16.92 -4.52 -11.00
C LEU A 94 16.39 -4.90 -9.62
N ASP A 95 15.30 -4.27 -9.16
CA ASP A 95 14.72 -4.49 -7.82
C ASP A 95 15.72 -4.27 -6.68
N ILE A 96 16.59 -3.28 -6.88
CA ILE A 96 17.59 -2.82 -5.93
C ILE A 96 17.09 -1.52 -5.30
N LEU A 97 17.15 -1.41 -3.97
CA LEU A 97 16.81 -0.18 -3.26
C LEU A 97 18.02 0.77 -3.29
N PRO A 98 17.93 1.92 -3.97
CA PRO A 98 18.97 2.94 -3.92
C PRO A 98 18.84 3.74 -2.61
N CYS A 99 19.93 3.80 -1.84
CA CYS A 99 20.04 4.56 -0.61
C CYS A 99 21.05 5.69 -0.78
N GLU A 100 20.70 6.88 -0.34
CA GLU A 100 21.53 8.08 -0.39
C GLU A 100 21.81 8.56 1.04
N PHE A 101 23.09 8.78 1.36
CA PHE A 101 23.51 9.25 2.68
C PHE A 101 24.54 10.37 2.59
N ASP A 102 24.39 11.35 3.47
CA ASP A 102 25.47 12.29 3.78
C ASP A 102 26.56 11.56 4.57
N THR A 103 27.82 11.77 4.20
CA THR A 103 28.95 11.05 4.80
C THR A 103 30.09 12.00 5.10
N SER A 104 30.71 11.83 6.27
CA SER A 104 31.94 12.51 6.65
C SER A 104 33.09 11.49 6.66
N GLY A 105 34.24 11.88 6.13
CA GLY A 105 35.44 11.06 6.04
C GLY A 105 36.51 11.75 5.21
N VAL A 106 37.78 11.45 5.49
CA VAL A 106 38.91 12.05 4.78
C VAL A 106 39.09 11.40 3.41
N THR A 107 38.86 10.10 3.34
CA THR A 107 38.97 9.32 2.09
C THR A 107 37.60 8.92 1.56
N THR A 108 37.55 8.60 0.27
CA THR A 108 36.35 8.01 -0.35
C THR A 108 35.96 6.71 0.33
N ASP A 109 36.94 5.88 0.73
CA ASP A 109 36.74 4.58 1.37
C ASP A 109 36.23 4.67 2.83
N GLU A 110 36.55 5.75 3.54
CA GLU A 110 35.97 6.02 4.86
C GLU A 110 34.51 6.47 4.77
N ARG A 111 34.24 7.41 3.85
CA ARG A 111 32.89 7.94 3.62
C ARG A 111 31.94 6.81 3.19
N ALA A 112 32.43 6.02 2.27
CA ALA A 112 31.91 4.75 1.81
C ALA A 112 31.48 3.75 2.88
N ASP A 113 32.42 3.35 3.74
CA ASP A 113 32.16 2.41 4.84
C ASP A 113 31.10 2.98 5.78
N SER A 114 31.16 4.28 6.05
CA SER A 114 30.11 5.00 6.77
C SER A 114 28.74 4.88 6.10
N ALA A 115 28.64 5.11 4.78
CA ALA A 115 27.38 4.91 4.06
C ALA A 115 26.91 3.45 4.13
N VAL A 116 27.79 2.45 4.00
CA VAL A 116 27.42 1.02 4.03
C VAL A 116 26.81 0.67 5.39
N ARG A 117 27.44 1.12 6.48
CA ARG A 117 26.91 0.93 7.83
C ARG A 117 25.55 1.59 8.03
N LYS A 118 25.36 2.81 7.49
CA LYS A 118 24.06 3.50 7.52
C LYS A 118 23.00 2.74 6.71
N ALA A 119 23.36 2.23 5.52
CA ALA A 119 22.49 1.44 4.66
C ALA A 119 22.03 0.16 5.36
N ILE A 120 22.95 -0.61 5.94
CA ILE A 120 22.62 -1.82 6.71
C ILE A 120 21.69 -1.49 7.89
N GLY A 121 21.91 -0.34 8.54
CA GLY A 121 21.04 0.15 9.62
C GLY A 121 19.58 0.36 9.24
N LEU A 122 19.28 0.54 7.94
CA LEU A 122 17.91 0.67 7.45
C LEU A 122 17.15 -0.67 7.48
N PHE A 123 17.81 -1.82 7.53
CA PHE A 123 17.17 -3.13 7.37
C PHE A 123 17.07 -3.90 8.69
N GLY A 124 15.97 -4.63 8.89
CA GLY A 124 15.73 -5.47 10.07
C GLY A 124 16.59 -6.74 10.08
N PRO A 125 16.43 -7.61 11.10
CA PRO A 125 16.98 -8.96 11.09
C PRO A 125 16.54 -9.76 9.85
N ASN A 126 15.32 -9.47 9.38
CA ASN A 126 14.83 -9.88 8.07
C ASN A 126 15.32 -8.87 7.04
N VAL A 127 16.48 -9.17 6.45
CA VAL A 127 17.29 -8.31 5.58
C VAL A 127 16.56 -7.78 4.32
N SER A 128 15.41 -8.34 3.97
CA SER A 128 14.72 -8.05 2.72
C SER A 128 13.74 -6.88 2.76
N ILE A 129 13.47 -6.26 3.93
CA ILE A 129 12.48 -5.18 4.06
C ILE A 129 13.07 -4.03 4.90
N PRO A 130 13.07 -2.78 4.40
CA PRO A 130 13.44 -1.63 5.21
C PRO A 130 12.60 -1.54 6.48
N ARG A 131 13.24 -1.18 7.58
CA ARG A 131 12.55 -0.91 8.84
C ARG A 131 11.64 0.28 8.66
N LEU A 132 10.45 0.15 9.21
CA LEU A 132 9.57 1.28 9.42
C LEU A 132 10.30 2.35 10.26
N SER A 133 10.47 3.55 9.71
CA SER A 133 11.11 4.66 10.41
C SER A 133 10.07 5.69 10.87
N ILE A 134 10.01 5.91 12.18
CA ILE A 134 9.18 6.93 12.82
C ILE A 134 10.14 7.93 13.48
N GLY A 135 10.16 9.14 12.94
CA GLY A 135 11.01 10.22 13.40
C GLY A 135 10.37 11.06 14.51
N PHE A 136 10.96 12.23 14.73
CA PHE A 136 10.52 13.19 15.74
C PHE A 136 9.03 13.53 15.61
N LYS A 137 8.34 13.66 16.76
CA LYS A 137 6.89 13.90 16.86
C LYS A 137 6.02 12.85 16.16
N ASN A 138 6.50 11.62 16.10
CA ASN A 138 5.86 10.51 15.39
C ASN A 138 5.59 10.79 13.91
N ARG A 139 6.48 11.56 13.26
CA ARG A 139 6.44 11.73 11.81
C ARG A 139 6.87 10.44 11.13
N VAL A 140 6.11 9.96 10.15
CA VAL A 140 6.53 8.83 9.34
C VAL A 140 7.62 9.28 8.38
N GLU A 141 8.78 8.64 8.46
CA GLU A 141 9.90 8.88 7.56
C GLU A 141 9.77 7.95 6.35
N VAL A 142 8.86 8.33 5.45
CA VAL A 142 8.64 7.62 4.18
C VAL A 142 9.98 7.45 3.46
N ASP A 143 10.24 6.22 3.02
CA ASP A 143 11.51 5.77 2.41
C ASP A 143 12.73 5.87 3.34
N CYS A 144 12.51 5.80 4.66
CA CYS A 144 13.53 6.01 5.70
C CYS A 144 14.29 7.34 5.55
N ASN A 145 13.74 8.31 4.81
CA ASN A 145 14.39 9.52 4.32
C ASN A 145 15.70 9.32 3.51
N ALA A 146 16.12 8.08 3.26
CA ALA A 146 17.37 7.75 2.60
C ALA A 146 17.16 7.01 1.27
N ILE A 147 16.04 6.31 1.10
CA ILE A 147 15.76 5.54 -0.11
C ILE A 147 15.19 6.46 -1.21
N ARG A 148 15.59 6.24 -2.48
CA ARG A 148 15.24 7.08 -3.64
C ARG A 148 14.69 6.24 -4.81
N LEU A 149 13.47 5.72 -4.66
CA LEU A 149 12.92 4.73 -5.61
C LEU A 149 12.72 5.27 -7.03
N VAL A 150 12.23 6.50 -7.16
CA VAL A 150 11.74 7.07 -8.43
C VAL A 150 11.93 8.58 -8.46
N ASN A 151 11.87 9.17 -9.66
CA ASN A 151 11.91 10.61 -9.91
C ASN A 151 10.67 11.09 -10.69
N LEU A 152 10.55 12.41 -10.92
CA LEU A 152 9.39 13.00 -11.63
C LEU A 152 9.27 12.52 -13.08
N HIS A 153 10.38 12.26 -13.76
CA HIS A 153 10.38 11.78 -15.14
C HIS A 153 9.84 10.35 -15.25
N ASP A 154 10.02 9.51 -14.22
CA ASP A 154 9.39 8.19 -14.17
C ASP A 154 7.86 8.30 -14.09
N TYR A 155 7.34 9.26 -13.31
CA TYR A 155 5.89 9.54 -13.25
C TYR A 155 5.36 10.13 -14.56
N GLU A 156 6.11 11.03 -15.19
CA GLU A 156 5.78 11.59 -16.50
C GLU A 156 5.59 10.51 -17.57
N LYS A 157 6.44 9.46 -17.58
CA LYS A 157 6.36 8.35 -18.53
C LYS A 157 5.11 7.49 -18.40
N ILE A 158 4.59 7.35 -17.18
CA ILE A 158 3.45 6.46 -16.90
C ILE A 158 2.11 7.18 -16.90
N CYS A 159 2.11 8.51 -16.75
CA CYS A 159 0.90 9.31 -16.80
C CYS A 159 0.56 9.68 -18.25
N SER A 160 -0.73 9.74 -18.58
CA SER A 160 -1.16 10.42 -19.79
C SER A 160 -0.69 11.88 -19.80
N GLU A 161 -0.48 12.41 -21.00
CA GLU A 161 -0.09 13.81 -21.18
C GLU A 161 -1.09 14.78 -20.51
N TYR A 162 -2.38 14.45 -20.56
CA TYR A 162 -3.43 15.22 -19.90
C TYR A 162 -3.29 15.22 -18.38
N LEU A 163 -3.15 14.04 -17.76
CA LEU A 163 -3.01 13.91 -16.32
C LEU A 163 -1.76 14.62 -15.82
N TRP A 164 -0.62 14.43 -16.51
CA TRP A 164 0.64 15.06 -16.13
C TRP A 164 0.56 16.58 -16.19
N LYS A 165 0.05 17.14 -17.29
CA LYS A 165 -0.16 18.60 -17.43
C LYS A 165 -1.08 19.15 -16.35
N ASN A 166 -2.17 18.45 -16.03
CA ASN A 166 -3.09 18.88 -14.99
C ASN A 166 -2.43 18.83 -13.60
N LEU A 167 -1.66 17.77 -13.30
CA LEU A 167 -0.92 17.66 -12.05
C LEU A 167 0.06 18.81 -11.88
N LEU A 168 0.87 19.12 -12.89
CA LEU A 168 1.79 20.27 -12.87
C LEU A 168 1.05 21.59 -12.63
N LYS A 169 -0.10 21.78 -13.28
CA LYS A 169 -0.95 22.95 -13.06
C LYS A 169 -1.45 23.03 -11.61
N GLN A 170 -1.92 21.93 -11.03
CA GLN A 170 -2.39 21.93 -9.63
C GLN A 170 -1.26 22.17 -8.64
N VAL A 171 -0.06 21.60 -8.87
CA VAL A 171 1.14 21.85 -8.06
C VAL A 171 1.49 23.33 -8.08
N SER A 172 1.48 23.96 -9.26
CA SER A 172 1.74 25.40 -9.41
C SER A 172 0.71 26.25 -8.65
N ILE A 173 -0.59 25.97 -8.82
CA ILE A 173 -1.66 26.71 -8.13
C ILE A 173 -1.52 26.59 -6.62
N PHE A 174 -1.30 25.37 -6.11
CA PHE A 174 -1.22 25.10 -4.69
C PHE A 174 0.02 25.75 -4.05
N SER A 175 1.17 25.67 -4.71
CA SER A 175 2.43 26.28 -4.23
C SER A 175 2.34 27.81 -4.14
N ASN A 176 1.51 28.43 -4.98
CA ASN A 176 1.28 29.87 -5.01
C ASN A 176 0.22 30.36 -3.99
N LEU A 177 -0.44 29.47 -3.25
CA LEU A 177 -1.45 29.86 -2.25
C LEU A 177 -0.83 30.65 -1.08
N LYS A 178 0.28 30.15 -0.57
CA LYS A 178 1.00 30.70 0.57
C LYS A 178 2.43 30.16 0.55
N PRO A 179 3.44 30.99 0.84
CA PRO A 179 4.81 30.52 1.04
C PRO A 179 4.84 29.39 2.09
N ASN A 180 5.38 28.23 1.70
CA ASN A 180 5.52 27.06 2.56
C ASN A 180 4.20 26.62 3.21
N ILE A 181 3.11 26.55 2.42
CA ILE A 181 1.83 25.99 2.88
C ILE A 181 2.04 24.59 3.45
N TYR A 182 1.60 24.38 4.70
CA TYR A 182 1.90 23.17 5.45
C TYR A 182 0.66 22.28 5.61
N VAL A 183 0.75 21.06 5.07
CA VAL A 183 -0.29 20.03 5.18
C VAL A 183 0.17 18.88 6.08
N SER A 184 -0.71 18.45 6.98
CA SER A 184 -0.46 17.32 7.87
C SER A 184 -1.54 16.24 7.73
N PHE A 185 -1.14 15.03 7.33
CA PHE A 185 -1.95 13.82 7.49
C PHE A 185 -1.71 13.21 8.87
N ILE A 186 -2.77 12.71 9.51
CA ILE A 186 -2.68 11.99 10.79
C ILE A 186 -3.48 10.69 10.69
N SER A 187 -2.84 9.55 10.95
CA SER A 187 -3.48 8.22 10.94
C SER A 187 -3.10 7.37 12.16
N SER A 188 -3.68 6.17 12.26
CA SER A 188 -3.44 5.22 13.36
C SER A 188 -2.12 4.46 13.27
N THR A 189 -1.77 3.98 12.07
CA THR A 189 -0.60 3.13 11.82
C THR A 189 0.16 3.58 10.58
N PRO A 190 1.50 3.48 10.58
CA PRO A 190 2.34 3.80 9.43
C PRO A 190 2.67 2.60 8.53
N GLN A 191 2.20 1.40 8.89
CA GLN A 191 2.41 0.17 8.13
C GLN A 191 1.19 -0.75 8.23
N GLY A 192 0.91 -1.46 7.14
CA GLY A 192 -0.22 -2.38 7.04
C GLY A 192 -1.53 -1.67 6.68
N GLY A 193 -2.42 -2.41 6.02
CA GLY A 193 -3.70 -1.90 5.52
C GLY A 193 -3.56 -0.99 4.30
N GLY A 194 -4.70 -0.65 3.69
CA GLY A 194 -4.74 0.16 2.45
C GLY A 194 -4.32 1.63 2.66
N VAL A 195 -4.60 2.22 3.83
CA VAL A 195 -4.31 3.63 4.11
C VAL A 195 -2.81 3.89 4.12
N ALA A 196 -2.02 3.06 4.83
CA ALA A 196 -0.58 3.24 4.93
C ALA A 196 0.11 3.10 3.56
N LEU A 197 -0.27 2.10 2.76
CA LEU A 197 0.28 1.86 1.42
C LEU A 197 0.08 3.09 0.52
N MET A 198 -1.15 3.60 0.45
CA MET A 198 -1.50 4.79 -0.32
C MET A 198 -0.74 6.04 0.18
N ARG A 199 -0.55 6.16 1.51
CA ARG A 199 0.10 7.33 2.11
C ARG A 199 1.60 7.36 1.86
N HIS A 200 2.29 6.21 1.87
CA HIS A 200 3.70 6.13 1.48
C HIS A 200 3.92 6.66 0.06
N ALA A 201 3.11 6.19 -0.89
CA ALA A 201 3.18 6.64 -2.29
C ALA A 201 2.89 8.14 -2.45
N LEU A 202 1.80 8.63 -1.84
CA LEU A 202 1.41 10.04 -1.93
C LEU A 202 2.48 10.98 -1.36
N ILE A 203 3.04 10.65 -0.19
CA ILE A 203 4.07 11.47 0.45
C ILE A 203 5.37 11.42 -0.37
N ARG A 204 5.74 10.28 -0.96
CA ARG A 204 6.89 10.17 -1.86
C ARG A 204 6.75 11.10 -3.05
N LEU A 205 5.63 11.03 -3.78
CA LEU A 205 5.38 11.91 -4.92
C LEU A 205 5.35 13.39 -4.51
N SER A 206 4.74 13.70 -3.37
CA SER A 206 4.69 15.07 -2.82
C SER A 206 6.09 15.64 -2.54
N LYS A 207 7.00 14.81 -2.01
CA LYS A 207 8.40 15.18 -1.77
C LYS A 207 9.15 15.49 -3.07
N LEU A 208 8.89 14.75 -4.15
CA LEU A 208 9.50 15.02 -5.47
C LEU A 208 9.10 16.40 -6.02
N PHE A 209 7.87 16.84 -5.76
CA PHE A 209 7.40 18.20 -6.07
C PHE A 209 7.80 19.25 -5.02
N GLN A 210 8.57 18.88 -3.99
CA GLN A 210 9.01 19.76 -2.91
C GLN A 210 7.84 20.40 -2.13
N LEU A 211 6.70 19.71 -2.07
CA LEU A 211 5.53 20.17 -1.32
C LEU A 211 5.73 19.88 0.18
N ASN A 212 5.36 20.84 1.04
CA ASN A 212 5.43 20.65 2.49
C ASN A 212 4.19 19.88 3.01
N ILE A 213 4.16 18.58 2.67
CA ILE A 213 3.12 17.64 3.06
C ILE A 213 3.78 16.57 3.93
N GLN A 214 3.32 16.46 5.17
CA GLN A 214 3.87 15.53 6.16
C GLN A 214 2.80 14.54 6.63
N TRP A 215 3.25 13.39 7.12
CA TRP A 215 2.40 12.36 7.67
C TRP A 215 2.87 11.98 9.08
N TYR A 216 1.92 11.95 10.01
CA TYR A 216 2.12 11.62 11.41
C TYR A 216 1.24 10.46 11.84
N VAL A 217 1.71 9.70 12.82
CA VAL A 217 0.94 8.61 13.42
C VAL A 217 0.88 8.73 14.92
N VAL A 218 -0.27 8.33 15.47
CA VAL A 218 -0.46 8.25 16.93
C VAL A 218 0.44 7.18 17.54
N ARG A 219 0.77 7.34 18.82
CA ARG A 219 1.51 6.33 19.58
C ARG A 219 0.66 5.05 19.68
N PRO A 220 1.19 3.87 19.30
CA PRO A 220 0.48 2.60 19.45
C PRO A 220 0.06 2.35 20.89
N ASN A 221 -1.20 1.98 21.09
CA ASN A 221 -1.73 1.54 22.38
C ASN A 221 -2.67 0.35 22.14
N PRO A 222 -2.25 -0.90 22.46
CA PRO A 222 -3.03 -2.10 22.17
C PRO A 222 -4.46 -2.06 22.75
N ALA A 223 -4.64 -1.52 23.96
CA ALA A 223 -5.95 -1.44 24.58
C ALA A 223 -6.90 -0.51 23.80
N VAL A 224 -6.39 0.64 23.33
CA VAL A 224 -7.16 1.58 22.50
C VAL A 224 -7.42 0.99 21.11
N PHE A 225 -6.45 0.27 20.52
CA PHE A 225 -6.62 -0.37 19.22
C PHE A 225 -7.66 -1.50 19.25
N GLN A 226 -7.76 -2.24 20.37
CA GLN A 226 -8.85 -3.20 20.56
C GLN A 226 -10.22 -2.52 20.60
N VAL A 227 -10.36 -1.41 21.34
CA VAL A 227 -11.61 -0.62 21.39
C VAL A 227 -11.96 -0.07 20.02
N THR A 228 -11.01 0.62 19.37
CA THR A 228 -11.25 1.26 18.07
C THR A 228 -11.52 0.25 16.96
N LYS A 229 -10.93 -0.95 16.98
CA LYS A 229 -11.28 -2.01 16.03
C LYS A 229 -12.65 -2.62 16.34
N ARG A 230 -12.81 -3.21 17.53
CA ARG A 230 -13.97 -4.06 17.83
C ARG A 230 -15.25 -3.28 18.05
N LYS A 231 -15.16 -2.11 18.66
CA LYS A 231 -16.32 -1.32 19.13
C LYS A 231 -16.56 -0.05 18.33
N ILE A 232 -15.61 0.38 17.52
CA ILE A 232 -15.80 1.51 16.60
C ILE A 232 -15.87 1.01 15.16
N HIS A 233 -14.76 0.53 14.61
CA HIS A 233 -14.66 0.10 13.21
C HIS A 233 -15.66 -1.00 12.86
N ASN A 234 -15.64 -2.12 13.60
CA ASN A 234 -16.53 -3.25 13.34
C ASN A 234 -17.99 -2.91 13.60
N VAL A 235 -18.28 -2.02 14.56
CA VAL A 235 -19.66 -1.59 14.83
C VAL A 235 -20.18 -0.73 13.68
N LEU A 236 -19.42 0.29 13.25
CA LEU A 236 -19.79 1.15 12.12
C LEU A 236 -19.97 0.37 10.80
N GLN A 237 -19.21 -0.71 10.61
CA GLN A 237 -19.36 -1.63 9.47
C GLN A 237 -20.45 -2.70 9.64
N GLY A 238 -21.17 -2.68 10.77
CA GLY A 238 -22.24 -3.64 11.09
C GLY A 238 -21.76 -5.08 11.36
N VAL A 239 -20.47 -5.28 11.65
CA VAL A 239 -19.85 -6.58 11.97
C VAL A 239 -20.07 -6.92 13.45
N SER A 240 -20.14 -5.90 14.30
CA SER A 240 -20.39 -6.03 15.73
C SER A 240 -21.55 -5.14 16.17
N THR A 241 -22.19 -5.51 17.28
CA THR A 241 -23.20 -4.70 17.97
C THR A 241 -22.75 -4.31 19.38
N GLU A 242 -21.47 -4.50 19.71
CA GLU A 242 -20.90 -4.08 20.98
C GLU A 242 -21.03 -2.56 21.15
N ARG A 243 -21.33 -2.10 22.38
CA ARG A 243 -21.38 -0.67 22.70
C ARG A 243 -20.11 -0.22 23.41
N LEU A 244 -19.76 1.05 23.21
CA LEU A 244 -18.69 1.73 23.94
C LEU A 244 -19.11 2.01 25.38
N THR A 245 -18.37 1.49 26.34
CA THR A 245 -18.56 1.82 27.77
C THR A 245 -18.00 3.21 28.09
N ILE A 246 -18.31 3.71 29.29
CA ILE A 246 -17.79 5.00 29.77
C ILE A 246 -16.26 4.93 29.93
N ASP A 247 -15.75 3.85 30.52
CA ASP A 247 -14.31 3.64 30.73
C ASP A 247 -13.54 3.54 29.39
N GLU A 248 -14.14 2.95 28.36
CA GLU A 248 -13.54 2.86 27.03
C GLU A 248 -13.49 4.21 26.31
N LYS A 249 -14.54 5.03 26.49
CA LYS A 249 -14.54 6.42 26.00
C LYS A 249 -13.47 7.25 26.71
N ASP A 250 -13.38 7.13 28.03
CA ASP A 250 -12.35 7.82 28.83
C ASP A 250 -10.93 7.37 28.44
N LEU A 251 -10.72 6.06 28.23
CA LEU A 251 -9.45 5.52 27.73
C LEU A 251 -9.06 6.11 26.36
N TYR A 252 -10.02 6.15 25.43
CA TYR A 252 -9.81 6.73 24.09
C TYR A 252 -9.52 8.23 24.13
N GLU A 253 -10.24 8.99 24.98
CA GLU A 253 -10.06 10.43 25.13
C GLU A 253 -8.75 10.78 25.81
N LYS A 254 -8.37 10.07 26.87
CA LYS A 254 -7.06 10.22 27.54
C LYS A 254 -5.90 9.95 26.57
N TRP A 255 -6.01 8.91 25.75
CA TRP A 255 -5.00 8.61 24.74
C TRP A 255 -4.95 9.67 23.63
N SER A 256 -6.10 10.18 23.19
CA SER A 256 -6.15 11.29 22.22
C SER A 256 -5.49 12.55 22.77
N ARG A 257 -5.81 12.93 24.02
CA ARG A 257 -5.19 14.05 24.73
C ARG A 257 -3.68 13.88 24.85
N PHE A 258 -3.23 12.71 25.29
CA PHE A 258 -1.80 12.42 25.41
C PHE A 258 -1.06 12.62 24.09
N ASN A 259 -1.59 12.13 22.97
CA ASN A 259 -0.96 12.32 21.66
C ASN A 259 -0.93 13.79 21.25
N ALA A 260 -2.04 14.50 21.44
CA ALA A 260 -2.13 15.94 21.17
C ALA A 260 -1.07 16.73 21.96
N GLU A 261 -1.12 16.68 23.28
CA GLU A 261 -0.24 17.45 24.19
C GLU A 261 1.24 17.09 24.00
N ARG A 262 1.55 15.79 23.90
CA ARG A 262 2.94 15.32 23.86
C ARG A 262 3.64 15.65 22.56
N TYR A 263 2.95 15.55 21.42
CA TYR A 263 3.61 15.56 20.11
C TYR A 263 3.25 16.75 19.23
N TRP A 264 2.00 17.25 19.28
CA TRP A 264 1.47 18.03 18.15
C TRP A 264 0.86 19.39 18.53
N GLN A 265 0.33 19.56 19.74
CA GLN A 265 -0.40 20.77 20.15
C GLN A 265 0.44 22.05 19.98
N SER A 266 1.68 22.04 20.47
CA SER A 266 2.60 23.18 20.37
C SER A 266 3.31 23.32 19.02
N SER A 267 3.00 22.45 18.05
CA SER A 267 3.69 22.45 16.75
C SER A 267 2.80 22.10 15.57
N VAL A 268 2.56 20.82 15.27
CA VAL A 268 1.79 20.40 14.10
C VAL A 268 0.41 21.07 14.06
N PHE A 269 -0.34 21.08 15.18
CA PHE A 269 -1.66 21.70 15.22
C PHE A 269 -1.60 23.23 15.07
N LYS A 270 -0.58 23.86 15.66
CA LYS A 270 -0.37 25.31 15.58
C LYS A 270 0.09 25.79 14.20
N LEU A 271 0.89 24.97 13.50
CA LEU A 271 1.60 25.38 12.29
C LEU A 271 0.90 24.95 11.01
N ALA A 272 0.15 23.84 11.02
CA ALA A 272 -0.48 23.31 9.81
C ALA A 272 -1.59 24.24 9.32
N ASP A 273 -1.57 24.52 8.01
CA ASP A 273 -2.63 25.25 7.32
C ASP A 273 -3.83 24.32 7.03
N ILE A 274 -3.52 23.03 6.80
CA ILE A 274 -4.48 21.99 6.48
C ILE A 274 -4.13 20.72 7.26
N ILE A 275 -5.12 20.14 7.95
CA ILE A 275 -4.98 18.87 8.67
C ILE A 275 -6.01 17.88 8.15
N VAL A 276 -5.55 16.68 7.79
CA VAL A 276 -6.38 15.56 7.35
C VAL A 276 -6.28 14.43 8.37
N LEU A 277 -7.42 14.01 8.89
CA LEU A 277 -7.56 12.91 9.83
C LEU A 277 -8.11 11.66 9.13
N ASP A 278 -7.35 10.57 9.16
CA ASP A 278 -7.73 9.30 8.54
C ASP A 278 -8.40 8.36 9.54
N ASP A 279 -9.64 7.98 9.24
CA ASP A 279 -10.46 6.99 9.95
C ASP A 279 -10.85 7.35 11.40
N PRO A 280 -11.82 6.63 12.01
CA PRO A 280 -12.36 6.96 13.33
C PRO A 280 -11.35 7.01 14.47
N GLN A 281 -10.21 6.31 14.35
CA GLN A 281 -9.21 6.15 15.41
C GLN A 281 -8.61 7.48 15.88
N VAL A 282 -8.57 8.51 15.03
CA VAL A 282 -7.91 9.79 15.34
C VAL A 282 -8.91 10.95 15.52
N VAL A 283 -10.22 10.67 15.47
CA VAL A 283 -11.30 11.67 15.61
C VAL A 283 -11.24 12.39 16.96
N GLY A 284 -10.72 11.75 17.99
CA GLY A 284 -10.53 12.33 19.33
C GLY A 284 -9.57 13.52 19.35
N LEU A 285 -8.78 13.74 18.29
CA LEU A 285 -7.87 14.88 18.17
C LEU A 285 -8.57 16.18 17.76
N ILE A 286 -9.76 16.11 17.16
CA ILE A 286 -10.47 17.27 16.57
C ILE A 286 -10.65 18.42 17.58
N PRO A 287 -11.11 18.19 18.83
CA PRO A 287 -11.30 19.27 19.79
C PRO A 287 -9.99 20.03 20.08
N PHE A 288 -8.87 19.31 20.26
CA PHE A 288 -7.55 19.89 20.54
C PHE A 288 -7.00 20.67 19.34
N ILE A 289 -7.26 20.21 18.11
CA ILE A 289 -6.87 20.93 16.89
C ILE A 289 -7.62 22.27 16.83
N LYS A 290 -8.94 22.26 17.00
CA LYS A 290 -9.76 23.47 16.90
C LYS A 290 -9.51 24.46 18.04
N GLU A 291 -9.13 23.98 19.22
CA GLU A 291 -8.72 24.82 20.34
C GLU A 291 -7.42 25.60 20.03
N VAL A 292 -6.44 24.94 19.42
CA VAL A 292 -5.15 25.57 19.08
C VAL A 292 -5.22 26.41 17.80
N ASN A 293 -5.99 25.96 16.82
CA ASN A 293 -6.00 26.50 15.46
C ASN A 293 -7.39 26.34 14.82
N SER A 294 -8.30 27.27 15.11
CA SER A 294 -9.64 27.32 14.51
C SER A 294 -9.62 27.54 13.00
N GLU A 295 -8.62 28.27 12.52
CA GLU A 295 -8.49 28.72 11.12
C GLU A 295 -7.94 27.66 10.18
N CYS A 296 -7.28 26.61 10.69
CA CYS A 296 -6.83 25.51 9.82
C CYS A 296 -8.02 24.83 9.13
N VAL A 297 -7.83 24.44 7.88
CA VAL A 297 -8.79 23.56 7.19
C VAL A 297 -8.65 22.18 7.78
N LEU A 298 -9.71 21.68 8.41
CA LEU A 298 -9.75 20.37 9.04
C LEU A 298 -10.63 19.42 8.23
N ILE A 299 -10.04 18.31 7.78
CA ILE A 299 -10.69 17.33 6.92
C ILE A 299 -10.74 16.01 7.65
N TYR A 300 -11.91 15.37 7.68
CA TYR A 300 -12.05 13.97 8.08
C TYR A 300 -12.19 13.09 6.85
N ARG A 301 -11.34 12.06 6.71
CA ARG A 301 -11.41 11.08 5.63
C ARG A 301 -11.71 9.69 6.18
N SER A 302 -12.86 9.15 5.79
CA SER A 302 -13.28 7.78 6.10
C SER A 302 -12.87 6.85 4.97
N HIS A 303 -12.14 5.78 5.29
CA HIS A 303 -11.79 4.69 4.38
C HIS A 303 -12.63 3.43 4.63
N ILE A 304 -13.59 3.49 5.54
CA ILE A 304 -14.46 2.38 5.91
C ILE A 304 -15.87 2.55 5.33
N GLU A 305 -16.54 1.42 5.11
CA GLU A 305 -18.00 1.38 4.95
C GLU A 305 -18.68 1.76 6.27
N ILE A 306 -19.32 2.93 6.31
CA ILE A 306 -20.22 3.28 7.42
C ILE A 306 -21.62 2.82 7.00
N ARG A 307 -22.19 1.84 7.72
CA ARG A 307 -23.51 1.29 7.43
C ARG A 307 -24.61 2.26 7.86
N THR A 308 -24.92 3.23 6.99
CA THR A 308 -25.90 4.27 7.28
C THR A 308 -27.31 3.73 7.47
N ASP A 309 -27.63 2.61 6.81
CA ASP A 309 -28.88 1.88 6.98
C ASP A 309 -29.06 1.29 8.40
N LEU A 310 -27.96 1.10 9.13
CA LEU A 310 -27.96 0.64 10.51
C LEU A 310 -27.94 1.79 11.54
N LEU A 311 -27.87 3.06 11.11
CA LEU A 311 -27.92 4.24 11.99
C LEU A 311 -29.35 4.56 12.47
N SER A 312 -30.13 3.54 12.81
CA SER A 312 -31.47 3.70 13.37
C SER A 312 -31.41 4.14 14.84
N LEU A 313 -32.48 4.79 15.30
CA LEU A 313 -32.68 5.13 16.71
C LEU A 313 -32.50 3.88 17.59
N ASN A 314 -31.69 4.00 18.65
CA ASN A 314 -31.33 2.93 19.60
C ASN A 314 -30.40 1.82 19.09
N SER A 315 -29.72 1.98 17.95
CA SER A 315 -28.66 1.04 17.51
C SER A 315 -27.30 1.31 18.17
N SER A 316 -26.45 0.29 18.29
CA SER A 316 -25.04 0.46 18.68
C SER A 316 -24.27 1.35 17.70
N GLN A 317 -24.62 1.27 16.42
CA GLN A 317 -24.05 2.06 15.33
C GLN A 317 -24.34 3.54 15.54
N LYS A 318 -25.59 3.88 15.85
CA LYS A 318 -26.00 5.26 16.13
C LYS A 318 -25.29 5.83 17.34
N ASP A 319 -25.17 5.07 18.43
CA ASP A 319 -24.43 5.49 19.63
C ASP A 319 -22.97 5.81 19.34
N VAL A 320 -22.29 4.93 18.61
CA VAL A 320 -20.87 5.10 18.24
C VAL A 320 -20.72 6.28 17.28
N TRP A 321 -21.59 6.38 16.28
CA TRP A 321 -21.56 7.49 15.33
C TRP A 321 -21.82 8.83 16.02
N ASP A 322 -22.83 8.93 16.89
CA ASP A 322 -23.12 10.13 17.66
C ASP A 322 -21.94 10.54 18.53
N TYR A 323 -21.26 9.57 19.16
CA TYR A 323 -20.07 9.83 19.96
C TYR A 323 -18.91 10.41 19.13
N LEU A 324 -18.73 9.96 17.89
CA LEU A 324 -17.68 10.46 16.99
C LEU A 324 -18.09 11.74 16.25
N PHE A 325 -19.37 11.97 16.05
CA PHE A 325 -19.88 13.11 15.30
C PHE A 325 -20.01 14.35 16.18
N LYS A 326 -20.75 14.24 17.28
CA LYS A 326 -21.10 15.37 18.17
C LYS A 326 -19.85 15.92 18.85
N GLY A 327 -19.64 17.23 18.70
CA GLY A 327 -18.49 17.97 19.21
C GLY A 327 -17.16 17.69 18.49
N LYS A 328 -17.15 16.82 17.48
CA LYS A 328 -15.96 16.30 16.80
C LYS A 328 -16.12 16.40 15.27
N ILE A 329 -16.49 15.33 14.55
CA ILE A 329 -16.54 15.33 13.05
C ILE A 329 -17.39 16.49 12.49
N GLU A 330 -18.45 16.91 13.18
CA GLU A 330 -19.26 18.07 12.76
C GLU A 330 -18.47 19.38 12.60
N LYS A 331 -17.34 19.51 13.32
CA LYS A 331 -16.44 20.68 13.28
C LYS A 331 -15.47 20.64 12.11
N CYS A 332 -15.44 19.56 11.32
CA CYS A 332 -14.62 19.48 10.13
C CYS A 332 -15.19 20.38 9.02
N ASP A 333 -14.28 20.90 8.20
CA ASP A 333 -14.56 21.70 7.02
C ASP A 333 -14.93 20.80 5.83
N ALA A 334 -14.48 19.54 5.82
CA ALA A 334 -14.86 18.53 4.83
C ALA A 334 -14.95 17.12 5.42
N PHE A 335 -15.88 16.33 4.87
CA PHE A 335 -16.02 14.89 5.08
C PHE A 335 -15.75 14.16 3.76
N ILE A 336 -14.71 13.33 3.73
CA ILE A 336 -14.31 12.57 2.55
C ILE A 336 -14.66 11.10 2.75
N SER A 337 -15.36 10.51 1.78
CA SER A 337 -15.64 9.07 1.72
C SER A 337 -15.09 8.45 0.43
N HIS A 338 -15.02 7.13 0.38
CA HIS A 338 -15.03 6.42 -0.90
C HIS A 338 -16.26 6.79 -1.72
N PRO A 339 -16.23 6.69 -3.07
CA PRO A 339 -17.30 7.16 -3.97
C PRO A 339 -18.60 6.33 -3.88
N VAL A 340 -19.12 6.13 -2.67
CA VAL A 340 -20.28 5.31 -2.36
C VAL A 340 -21.18 6.15 -1.45
N ASN A 341 -22.28 6.65 -2.02
CA ASN A 341 -23.20 7.55 -1.31
C ASN A 341 -23.76 6.93 -0.01
N SER A 342 -23.99 5.61 0.00
CA SER A 342 -24.49 4.89 1.18
C SER A 342 -23.49 4.78 2.32
N PHE A 343 -22.25 5.28 2.16
CA PHE A 343 -21.28 5.37 3.24
C PHE A 343 -21.30 6.72 3.96
N VAL A 344 -22.13 7.67 3.51
CA VAL A 344 -22.19 9.03 4.05
C VAL A 344 -23.40 9.16 4.96
N PRO A 345 -23.21 9.30 6.28
CA PRO A 345 -24.31 9.50 7.22
C PRO A 345 -25.11 10.75 6.89
N SER A 346 -26.43 10.68 7.06
CA SER A 346 -27.37 11.76 6.72
C SER A 346 -27.15 13.07 7.49
N GLU A 347 -26.53 12.99 8.66
CA GLU A 347 -26.21 14.09 9.56
C GLU A 347 -25.03 14.93 9.05
N ILE A 348 -24.25 14.42 8.11
CA ILE A 348 -23.20 15.19 7.44
C ILE A 348 -23.87 16.19 6.49
N ASP A 349 -23.52 17.47 6.63
CA ASP A 349 -23.89 18.51 5.68
C ASP A 349 -23.38 18.14 4.27
N LYS A 350 -24.31 17.98 3.32
CA LYS A 350 -24.02 17.61 1.93
C LYS A 350 -23.05 18.58 1.25
N SER A 351 -23.02 19.85 1.64
CA SER A 351 -22.07 20.83 1.08
C SER A 351 -20.61 20.56 1.46
N LYS A 352 -20.39 19.76 2.52
CA LYS A 352 -19.06 19.37 3.02
C LYS A 352 -18.64 17.97 2.57
N VAL A 353 -19.48 17.27 1.81
CA VAL A 353 -19.21 15.89 1.38
C VAL A 353 -18.40 15.87 0.10
N TYR A 354 -17.30 15.13 0.11
CA TYR A 354 -16.47 14.87 -1.06
C TYR A 354 -16.20 13.38 -1.20
N PHE A 355 -15.96 12.94 -2.43
CA PHE A 355 -15.63 11.56 -2.73
C PHE A 355 -14.21 11.43 -3.26
N MET A 356 -13.44 10.51 -2.69
CA MET A 356 -12.11 10.15 -3.18
C MET A 356 -11.90 8.64 -3.08
N PRO A 357 -11.58 7.96 -4.20
CA PRO A 357 -11.28 6.53 -4.17
C PRO A 357 -9.96 6.26 -3.42
N ALA A 358 -9.73 4.99 -3.06
CA ALA A 358 -8.39 4.53 -2.72
C ALA A 358 -7.56 4.42 -4.01
N THR A 359 -6.24 4.51 -3.89
CA THR A 359 -5.32 4.51 -5.04
C THR A 359 -4.12 3.62 -4.78
N THR A 360 -3.43 3.21 -5.85
CA THR A 360 -2.18 2.44 -5.83
C THR A 360 -1.12 3.14 -6.67
N ASP A 361 0.17 2.84 -6.45
CA ASP A 361 1.24 3.46 -7.23
C ASP A 361 1.77 2.50 -8.30
N PRO A 362 1.74 2.85 -9.60
CA PRO A 362 2.28 1.99 -10.64
C PRO A 362 3.79 1.70 -10.52
N LEU A 363 4.55 2.52 -9.78
CA LEU A 363 6.01 2.43 -9.65
C LEU A 363 6.49 1.84 -8.32
N ASP A 364 5.59 1.52 -7.40
CA ASP A 364 5.95 0.84 -6.14
C ASP A 364 6.10 -0.69 -6.33
N GLY A 365 6.49 -1.38 -5.26
CA GLY A 365 6.74 -2.82 -5.29
C GLY A 365 5.49 -3.65 -5.67
N LEU A 366 4.29 -3.13 -5.45
CA LEU A 366 3.03 -3.82 -5.72
C LEU A 366 2.72 -3.87 -7.23
N ASN A 367 3.20 -2.89 -8.00
CA ASN A 367 2.78 -2.73 -9.39
C ASN A 367 3.91 -2.59 -10.40
N LYS A 368 5.12 -2.21 -9.98
CA LYS A 368 6.27 -2.10 -10.89
C LYS A 368 6.41 -3.35 -11.74
N THR A 369 6.91 -3.18 -12.95
CA THR A 369 7.32 -4.31 -13.78
C THR A 369 8.44 -5.07 -13.08
N LEU A 370 8.39 -6.39 -13.17
CA LEU A 370 9.41 -7.28 -12.62
C LEU A 370 10.12 -8.00 -13.76
N SER A 371 11.43 -8.15 -13.68
CA SER A 371 12.17 -8.96 -14.63
C SER A 371 11.86 -10.45 -14.42
N ASN A 372 12.14 -11.30 -15.41
CA ASN A 372 11.97 -12.76 -15.26
C ASN A 372 12.79 -13.31 -14.08
N ARG A 373 13.96 -12.72 -13.81
CA ARG A 373 14.81 -13.08 -12.67
C ARG A 373 14.13 -12.75 -11.34
N ASP A 374 13.52 -11.58 -11.23
CA ASP A 374 12.85 -11.16 -9.99
C ASP A 374 11.61 -12.04 -9.75
N ILE A 375 10.85 -12.30 -10.81
CA ILE A 375 9.70 -13.22 -10.77
C ILE A 375 10.13 -14.60 -10.27
N GLU A 376 11.19 -15.17 -10.84
CA GLU A 376 11.71 -16.47 -10.43
C GLU A 376 12.13 -16.47 -8.94
N TYR A 377 12.83 -15.42 -8.50
CA TYR A 377 13.20 -15.27 -7.09
C TYR A 377 11.99 -15.25 -6.15
N TYR A 378 11.00 -14.40 -6.44
CA TYR A 378 9.80 -14.28 -5.61
C TYR A 378 8.93 -15.53 -5.65
N LEU A 379 8.90 -16.26 -6.76
CA LEU A 379 8.26 -17.58 -6.85
C LEU A 379 9.00 -18.63 -6.02
N HIS A 380 10.33 -18.62 -5.99
CA HIS A 380 11.10 -19.47 -5.08
C HIS A 380 10.80 -19.15 -3.62
N MET A 381 10.74 -17.86 -3.27
CA MET A 381 10.36 -17.42 -1.93
C MET A 381 8.94 -17.88 -1.57
N PHE A 382 7.97 -17.73 -2.48
CA PHE A 382 6.61 -18.22 -2.28
C PHE A 382 6.58 -19.74 -2.04
N ARG A 383 7.26 -20.53 -2.88
CA ARG A 383 7.34 -21.99 -2.73
C ARG A 383 8.00 -22.41 -1.42
N ARG A 384 8.98 -21.65 -0.92
CA ARG A 384 9.57 -21.87 0.41
C ARG A 384 8.54 -21.64 1.50
N ILE A 385 7.81 -20.52 1.45
CA ILE A 385 6.72 -20.22 2.40
C ILE A 385 5.65 -21.30 2.38
N CYS A 386 5.25 -21.79 1.21
CA CYS A 386 4.33 -22.92 1.09
C CYS A 386 4.87 -24.15 1.84
N GLY A 387 6.14 -24.50 1.64
CA GLY A 387 6.79 -25.61 2.36
C GLY A 387 6.82 -25.42 3.87
N GLU A 388 7.17 -24.22 4.36
CA GLU A 388 7.17 -23.87 5.78
C GLU A 388 5.78 -23.97 6.42
N GLN A 389 4.72 -23.72 5.64
CA GLN A 389 3.32 -23.79 6.07
C GLN A 389 2.62 -25.12 5.71
N ASN A 390 3.37 -26.14 5.30
CA ASN A 390 2.86 -27.45 4.87
C ASN A 390 1.81 -27.40 3.74
N MET A 391 1.93 -26.40 2.87
CA MET A 391 1.08 -26.23 1.68
C MET A 391 1.74 -26.83 0.43
N PRO A 392 0.95 -27.22 -0.59
CA PRO A 392 1.47 -27.62 -1.89
C PRO A 392 2.33 -26.51 -2.52
N LYS A 393 3.28 -26.90 -3.37
CA LYS A 393 4.09 -25.95 -4.14
C LYS A 393 3.30 -25.48 -5.37
N LEU A 394 3.34 -24.17 -5.63
CA LEU A 394 2.75 -23.60 -6.84
C LEU A 394 3.50 -24.05 -8.10
N ASP A 395 2.76 -24.60 -9.05
CA ASP A 395 3.24 -25.03 -10.36
C ASP A 395 2.77 -24.03 -11.42
N ILE A 396 3.69 -23.16 -11.82
CA ILE A 396 3.43 -22.08 -12.78
C ILE A 396 3.23 -22.57 -14.22
N SER A 397 3.45 -23.86 -14.50
CA SER A 397 3.11 -24.46 -15.80
C SER A 397 1.60 -24.71 -15.95
N ARG A 398 0.88 -24.67 -14.83
CA ARG A 398 -0.57 -24.81 -14.74
C ARG A 398 -1.21 -23.44 -14.49
N PRO A 399 -2.44 -23.20 -15.01
CA PRO A 399 -3.17 -22.00 -14.65
C PRO A 399 -3.47 -22.00 -13.15
N TYR A 400 -3.46 -20.83 -12.51
CA TYR A 400 -3.90 -20.70 -11.13
C TYR A 400 -4.81 -19.50 -10.93
N ILE A 401 -5.80 -19.68 -10.06
CA ILE A 401 -6.75 -18.67 -9.64
C ILE A 401 -6.27 -18.12 -8.31
N VAL A 402 -6.28 -16.79 -8.15
CA VAL A 402 -5.77 -16.14 -6.94
C VAL A 402 -6.81 -15.26 -6.26
N GLN A 403 -6.88 -15.30 -4.93
CA GLN A 403 -7.39 -14.18 -4.13
C GLN A 403 -6.28 -13.68 -3.21
N ILE A 404 -5.90 -12.40 -3.36
CA ILE A 404 -4.94 -11.72 -2.48
C ILE A 404 -5.70 -10.85 -1.49
N SER A 405 -5.83 -11.30 -0.25
CA SER A 405 -6.53 -10.55 0.80
C SER A 405 -6.00 -10.88 2.17
N ARG A 406 -6.33 -10.03 3.15
CA ARG A 406 -6.23 -10.42 4.56
C ARG A 406 -7.13 -11.63 4.82
N PHE A 407 -6.76 -12.43 5.82
CA PHE A 407 -7.61 -13.50 6.35
C PHE A 407 -8.70 -12.91 7.26
N ASP A 408 -9.57 -12.10 6.68
CA ASP A 408 -10.63 -11.38 7.39
C ASP A 408 -12.01 -11.95 6.95
N PRO A 409 -12.99 -12.10 7.87
CA PRO A 409 -14.30 -12.66 7.53
C PRO A 409 -15.03 -11.90 6.42
N SER A 410 -14.75 -10.60 6.25
CA SER A 410 -15.33 -9.77 5.19
C SER A 410 -14.84 -10.11 3.79
N LYS A 411 -13.73 -10.86 3.65
CA LYS A 411 -13.07 -11.11 2.35
C LYS A 411 -13.63 -12.30 1.58
N GLY A 412 -14.65 -12.99 2.10
CA GLY A 412 -15.35 -14.06 1.39
C GLY A 412 -14.48 -15.27 1.03
N ILE A 413 -13.44 -15.57 1.84
CA ILE A 413 -12.55 -16.73 1.61
C ILE A 413 -13.33 -18.06 1.50
N PRO A 414 -14.37 -18.33 2.32
CA PRO A 414 -15.20 -19.53 2.13
C PRO A 414 -15.85 -19.62 0.75
N ASP A 415 -16.33 -18.49 0.20
CA ASP A 415 -16.95 -18.46 -1.13
C ASP A 415 -15.93 -18.74 -2.23
N VAL A 416 -14.68 -18.29 -2.08
CA VAL A 416 -13.57 -18.61 -2.99
C VAL A 416 -13.35 -20.12 -3.04
N ILE A 417 -13.21 -20.75 -1.87
CA ILE A 417 -12.96 -22.20 -1.77
C ILE A 417 -14.14 -22.99 -2.33
N ASN A 418 -15.38 -22.57 -2.03
CA ASN A 418 -16.58 -23.21 -2.56
C ASN A 418 -16.73 -23.04 -4.08
N SER A 419 -16.38 -21.87 -4.63
CA SER A 419 -16.38 -21.62 -6.07
C SER A 419 -15.39 -22.56 -6.78
N TYR A 420 -14.20 -22.73 -6.20
CA TYR A 420 -13.19 -23.65 -6.72
C TYR A 420 -13.64 -25.12 -6.63
N LYS A 421 -14.29 -25.52 -5.54
CA LYS A 421 -14.91 -26.86 -5.42
C LYS A 421 -15.86 -27.14 -6.58
N ILE A 422 -16.78 -26.22 -6.85
CA ILE A 422 -17.78 -26.36 -7.93
C ILE A 422 -17.07 -26.42 -9.29
N LEU A 423 -16.10 -25.52 -9.53
CA LEU A 423 -15.32 -25.51 -10.76
C LEU A 423 -14.65 -26.86 -11.03
N ARG A 424 -13.98 -27.45 -10.03
CA ARG A 424 -13.30 -28.74 -10.21
C ARG A 424 -14.29 -29.88 -10.47
N SER A 425 -15.45 -29.88 -9.81
CA SER A 425 -16.50 -30.86 -10.12
C SER A 425 -17.06 -30.71 -11.54
N MET A 426 -17.17 -29.49 -12.07
CA MET A 426 -17.59 -29.27 -13.47
C MET A 426 -16.54 -29.80 -14.45
N LEU A 427 -15.26 -29.54 -14.19
CA LEU A 427 -14.14 -30.03 -15.01
C LEU A 427 -14.09 -31.57 -15.05
N ASP A 428 -14.31 -32.22 -13.89
CA ASP A 428 -14.39 -33.68 -13.80
C ASP A 428 -15.58 -34.27 -14.60
N SER A 429 -16.73 -33.58 -14.56
CA SER A 429 -17.99 -34.06 -15.16
C SER A 429 -18.00 -33.99 -16.68
N ASP A 430 -17.41 -32.94 -17.26
CA ASP A 430 -17.36 -32.77 -18.72
C ASP A 430 -16.31 -33.68 -19.38
N HIS A 431 -15.69 -34.60 -18.62
CA HIS A 431 -14.55 -35.43 -19.05
C HIS A 431 -13.52 -34.60 -19.81
N ILE A 432 -13.33 -33.35 -19.38
CA ILE A 432 -12.29 -32.48 -19.90
C ILE A 432 -11.01 -33.12 -19.44
N ASP A 433 -10.51 -33.98 -20.31
CA ASP A 433 -9.38 -34.80 -20.04
C ASP A 433 -8.24 -33.88 -19.60
N ALA A 434 -7.75 -34.16 -18.40
CA ALA A 434 -6.42 -33.81 -17.94
C ALA A 434 -5.30 -34.29 -18.89
N LYS A 435 -5.61 -34.75 -20.13
CA LYS A 435 -4.68 -35.19 -21.17
C LYS A 435 -3.70 -34.12 -21.64
N ASN A 436 -3.89 -32.86 -21.27
CA ASN A 436 -2.89 -31.80 -21.46
C ASN A 436 -2.29 -31.24 -20.15
N GLY A 437 -2.65 -31.75 -18.97
CA GLY A 437 -1.97 -31.40 -17.70
C GLY A 437 -2.25 -30.00 -17.13
N HIS A 438 -3.45 -29.43 -17.32
CA HIS A 438 -3.74 -28.03 -16.93
C HIS A 438 -4.93 -27.87 -15.98
N GLU A 439 -5.10 -28.78 -15.02
CA GLU A 439 -6.06 -28.56 -13.93
C GLU A 439 -5.68 -27.28 -13.17
N PRO A 440 -6.60 -26.33 -12.95
CA PRO A 440 -6.24 -25.06 -12.33
C PRO A 440 -5.92 -25.25 -10.85
N GLN A 441 -4.92 -24.51 -10.35
CA GLN A 441 -4.64 -24.42 -8.91
C GLN A 441 -5.41 -23.25 -8.28
N LEU A 442 -5.64 -23.30 -6.97
CA LEU A 442 -6.18 -22.20 -6.18
C LEU A 442 -5.12 -21.66 -5.23
N VAL A 443 -4.92 -20.34 -5.23
CA VAL A 443 -4.06 -19.63 -4.29
C VAL A 443 -4.88 -18.61 -3.51
N VAL A 444 -4.99 -18.79 -2.20
CA VAL A 444 -5.52 -17.77 -1.28
C VAL A 444 -4.38 -17.33 -0.40
N CYS A 445 -3.94 -16.09 -0.56
CA CYS A 445 -2.79 -15.59 0.17
C CYS A 445 -2.89 -14.12 0.55
N GLY A 446 -2.05 -13.68 1.47
CA GLY A 446 -1.98 -12.29 1.87
C GLY A 446 -1.22 -12.09 3.17
N HIS A 447 -0.88 -10.85 3.45
CA HIS A 447 -0.22 -10.50 4.71
C HIS A 447 -1.27 -10.27 5.81
N GLY A 448 -0.96 -10.68 7.03
CA GLY A 448 -1.74 -10.26 8.21
C GLY A 448 -1.52 -8.77 8.51
N SER A 449 -2.44 -8.14 9.23
CA SER A 449 -2.18 -6.84 9.86
C SER A 449 -1.87 -7.03 11.35
N ILE A 450 -0.97 -6.21 11.89
CA ILE A 450 -0.64 -6.21 13.32
C ILE A 450 -1.90 -5.97 14.17
N ASP A 451 -2.85 -5.21 13.63
CA ASP A 451 -4.09 -4.84 14.31
C ASP A 451 -5.22 -5.87 14.12
N ASP A 452 -4.97 -7.04 13.53
CA ASP A 452 -6.03 -7.98 13.12
C ASP A 452 -5.99 -9.34 13.86
N PRO A 453 -6.53 -9.43 15.09
CA PRO A 453 -6.58 -10.69 15.86
C PRO A 453 -7.45 -11.79 15.21
N ASP A 454 -8.38 -11.43 14.33
CA ASP A 454 -9.31 -12.38 13.69
C ASP A 454 -8.64 -13.17 12.55
N GLY A 455 -7.49 -12.69 12.07
CA GLY A 455 -6.68 -13.27 11.00
C GLY A 455 -6.41 -14.76 11.15
N SER A 456 -6.19 -15.22 12.38
CA SER A 456 -5.86 -16.62 12.64
C SER A 456 -7.06 -17.55 12.53
N LEU A 457 -8.24 -17.11 12.99
CA LEU A 457 -9.45 -17.92 12.98
C LEU A 457 -9.92 -18.22 11.55
N VAL A 458 -9.91 -17.21 10.67
CA VAL A 458 -10.33 -17.36 9.27
C VAL A 458 -9.36 -18.26 8.50
N TYR A 459 -8.06 -18.15 8.78
CA TYR A 459 -7.05 -19.03 8.19
C TYR A 459 -7.29 -20.50 8.59
N GLU A 460 -7.52 -20.77 9.87
CA GLU A 460 -7.81 -22.13 10.36
C GLU A 460 -9.13 -22.65 9.79
N GLN A 461 -10.16 -21.81 9.69
CA GLN A 461 -11.41 -22.14 9.04
C GLN A 461 -11.20 -22.59 7.58
N ALA A 462 -10.40 -21.86 6.80
CA ALA A 462 -10.09 -22.21 5.42
C ALA A 462 -9.39 -23.58 5.31
N LEU A 463 -8.43 -23.87 6.19
CA LEU A 463 -7.76 -25.18 6.24
C LEU A 463 -8.74 -26.30 6.60
N ASN A 464 -9.59 -26.08 7.62
CA ASN A 464 -10.58 -27.05 8.06
C ASN A 464 -11.62 -27.37 6.97
N MET A 465 -12.03 -26.38 6.16
CA MET A 465 -12.89 -26.62 5.00
C MET A 465 -12.27 -27.62 4.03
N ILE A 466 -10.97 -27.51 3.75
CA ILE A 466 -10.26 -28.41 2.84
C ILE A 466 -10.12 -29.81 3.41
N GLN A 467 -9.88 -29.93 4.73
CA GLN A 467 -9.68 -31.22 5.38
C GLN A 467 -10.99 -32.00 5.58
N ASN A 468 -12.08 -31.32 5.92
CA ASN A 468 -13.32 -31.96 6.34
C ASN A 468 -14.31 -32.23 5.19
N ASP A 469 -14.18 -31.54 4.06
CA ASP A 469 -15.03 -31.76 2.89
C ASP A 469 -14.39 -32.78 1.94
N THR A 470 -15.07 -33.91 1.69
CA THR A 470 -14.53 -35.01 0.86
C THR A 470 -14.15 -34.56 -0.55
N THR A 471 -14.90 -33.62 -1.13
CA THR A 471 -14.63 -33.12 -2.49
C THR A 471 -13.41 -32.19 -2.49
N LEU A 472 -13.31 -31.27 -1.53
CA LEU A 472 -12.13 -30.41 -1.42
C LEU A 472 -10.88 -31.20 -1.06
N PHE A 473 -11.02 -32.21 -0.19
CA PHE A 473 -9.92 -33.09 0.20
C PHE A 473 -9.34 -33.83 -1.02
N LYS A 474 -10.17 -34.24 -1.99
CA LYS A 474 -9.72 -34.81 -3.28
C LYS A 474 -8.78 -33.85 -4.00
N TYR A 475 -9.08 -32.55 -4.02
CA TYR A 475 -8.31 -31.52 -4.73
C TYR A 475 -7.28 -30.78 -3.86
N ARG A 476 -7.03 -31.23 -2.62
CA ARG A 476 -6.17 -30.53 -1.64
C ARG A 476 -4.75 -30.23 -2.14
N HIS A 477 -4.23 -31.03 -3.07
CA HIS A 477 -2.89 -30.83 -3.64
C HIS A 477 -2.82 -29.66 -4.64
N ASP A 478 -3.97 -29.14 -5.06
CA ASP A 478 -4.08 -27.99 -5.96
C ASP A 478 -4.45 -26.70 -5.20
N ILE A 479 -4.70 -26.77 -3.89
CA ILE A 479 -5.16 -25.64 -3.07
C ILE A 479 -4.02 -25.17 -2.16
N ILE A 480 -3.67 -23.90 -2.26
CA ILE A 480 -2.62 -23.24 -1.48
C ILE A 480 -3.26 -22.12 -0.66
N ILE A 481 -3.24 -22.26 0.67
CA ILE A 481 -3.66 -21.23 1.63
C ILE A 481 -2.42 -20.74 2.37
N ALA A 482 -1.93 -19.53 2.08
CA ALA A 482 -0.62 -19.08 2.57
C ALA A 482 -0.67 -17.68 3.21
N ARG A 483 -0.15 -17.55 4.44
CA ARG A 483 0.12 -16.24 5.04
C ARG A 483 1.48 -15.73 4.56
N LEU A 484 1.52 -14.54 4.00
CA LEU A 484 2.73 -13.98 3.41
C LEU A 484 3.36 -12.92 4.32
N PRO A 485 4.69 -12.76 4.28
CA PRO A 485 5.33 -11.59 4.87
C PRO A 485 4.85 -10.30 4.17
N PRO A 486 5.05 -9.11 4.77
CA PRO A 486 4.71 -7.83 4.16
C PRO A 486 5.70 -7.47 3.04
N SER A 487 5.66 -8.22 1.93
CA SER A 487 6.50 -8.05 0.76
C SER A 487 5.64 -7.73 -0.46
N ASP A 488 5.75 -6.49 -0.93
CA ASP A 488 4.94 -5.98 -2.02
C ASP A 488 5.23 -6.71 -3.34
N GLN A 489 6.51 -6.94 -3.65
CA GLN A 489 6.93 -7.64 -4.87
C GLN A 489 6.50 -9.11 -4.89
N LEU A 490 6.41 -9.76 -3.72
CA LEU A 490 5.85 -11.11 -3.63
C LEU A 490 4.37 -11.11 -4.05
N LEU A 491 3.58 -10.17 -3.54
CA LEU A 491 2.18 -10.03 -3.92
C LEU A 491 2.03 -9.66 -5.41
N ASN A 492 2.87 -8.77 -5.92
CA ASN A 492 2.94 -8.42 -7.34
C ASN A 492 3.21 -9.65 -8.21
N THR A 493 4.21 -10.45 -7.85
CA THR A 493 4.59 -11.67 -8.56
C THR A 493 3.43 -12.67 -8.63
N ILE A 494 2.79 -12.94 -7.49
CA ILE A 494 1.68 -13.89 -7.42
C ILE A 494 0.45 -13.39 -8.18
N LEU A 495 0.15 -12.08 -8.11
CA LEU A 495 -0.98 -11.53 -8.88
C LEU A 495 -0.71 -11.55 -10.38
N ARG A 496 0.48 -11.13 -10.81
CA ARG A 496 0.84 -10.97 -12.23
C ARG A 496 0.92 -12.30 -12.99
N GLY A 497 1.29 -13.38 -12.31
CA GLY A 497 1.32 -14.71 -12.92
C GLY A 497 -0.04 -15.42 -12.97
N ALA A 498 -1.08 -14.86 -12.34
CA ALA A 498 -2.35 -15.55 -12.18
C ALA A 498 -3.12 -15.66 -13.49
N PHE A 499 -3.85 -16.76 -13.65
CA PHE A 499 -4.77 -16.92 -14.77
C PHE A 499 -6.00 -16.02 -14.60
N ALA A 500 -6.56 -15.99 -13.39
CA ALA A 500 -7.67 -15.13 -13.00
C ALA A 500 -7.54 -14.73 -11.52
N ALA A 501 -7.99 -13.53 -11.20
CA ALA A 501 -8.08 -13.03 -9.83
C ALA A 501 -9.52 -13.07 -9.32
N LEU A 502 -9.68 -13.24 -8.03
CA LEU A 502 -10.94 -13.18 -7.31
C LEU A 502 -10.85 -12.10 -6.24
N GLN A 503 -11.95 -11.39 -6.03
CA GLN A 503 -12.15 -10.54 -4.87
C GLN A 503 -13.61 -10.65 -4.41
N LEU A 504 -13.90 -11.73 -3.67
CA LEU A 504 -15.28 -12.10 -3.31
C LEU A 504 -15.73 -11.50 -1.97
N SER A 505 -15.32 -10.25 -1.69
CA SER A 505 -15.63 -9.58 -0.43
C SER A 505 -17.14 -9.54 -0.17
N ILE A 506 -17.56 -9.90 1.03
CA ILE A 506 -18.95 -9.76 1.51
C ILE A 506 -19.21 -8.31 1.94
N ARG A 507 -18.16 -7.63 2.43
CA ARG A 507 -18.17 -6.22 2.83
C ARG A 507 -16.87 -5.58 2.42
N GLU A 508 -16.92 -4.36 1.91
CA GLU A 508 -15.73 -3.71 1.40
C GLU A 508 -15.87 -2.19 1.32
N GLY A 509 -14.77 -1.48 1.61
CA GLY A 509 -14.68 -0.04 1.36
C GLY A 509 -14.49 0.23 -0.13
N PHE A 510 -13.26 0.10 -0.62
CA PHE A 510 -12.93 0.24 -2.04
C PHE A 510 -12.22 -1.00 -2.59
N GLU A 511 -11.24 -1.55 -1.85
CA GLU A 511 -10.35 -2.65 -2.25
C GLU A 511 -9.57 -2.41 -3.54
N ILE A 512 -8.35 -1.90 -3.36
CA ILE A 512 -7.50 -1.51 -4.47
C ILE A 512 -6.90 -2.70 -5.22
N LYS A 513 -6.92 -3.91 -4.63
CA LYS A 513 -6.45 -5.14 -5.31
C LYS A 513 -7.21 -5.42 -6.61
N VAL A 514 -8.45 -4.92 -6.71
CA VAL A 514 -9.24 -4.97 -7.95
C VAL A 514 -8.57 -4.14 -9.05
N SER A 515 -8.23 -2.88 -8.78
CA SER A 515 -7.48 -2.04 -9.72
C SER A 515 -6.12 -2.64 -10.07
N GLU A 516 -5.39 -3.18 -9.08
CA GLU A 516 -4.08 -3.78 -9.33
C GLU A 516 -4.14 -4.99 -10.28
N ALA A 517 -5.18 -5.83 -10.19
CA ALA A 517 -5.39 -6.95 -11.09
C ALA A 517 -5.68 -6.45 -12.52
N ILE A 518 -6.55 -5.44 -12.65
CA ILE A 518 -6.91 -4.83 -13.92
C ILE A 518 -5.69 -4.16 -14.57
N MET A 519 -4.86 -3.45 -13.80
CA MET A 519 -3.59 -2.86 -14.28
C MET A 519 -2.63 -3.92 -14.82
N LYS A 520 -2.63 -5.11 -14.21
CA LYS A 520 -1.82 -6.26 -14.64
C LYS A 520 -2.47 -7.09 -15.75
N LYS A 521 -3.62 -6.64 -16.28
CA LYS A 521 -4.42 -7.33 -17.31
C LYS A 521 -4.89 -8.73 -16.89
N ILE A 522 -5.09 -8.94 -15.59
CA ILE A 522 -5.59 -10.21 -15.05
C ILE A 522 -7.12 -10.15 -15.01
N PRO A 523 -7.84 -11.06 -15.70
CA PRO A 523 -9.29 -11.15 -15.57
C PRO A 523 -9.68 -11.32 -14.10
N ILE A 524 -10.56 -10.45 -13.62
CA ILE A 524 -10.99 -10.47 -12.22
C ILE A 524 -12.49 -10.70 -12.09
N ILE A 525 -12.89 -11.58 -11.17
CA ILE A 525 -14.29 -11.78 -10.76
C ILE A 525 -14.44 -11.24 -9.33
N THR A 526 -15.35 -10.28 -9.15
CA THR A 526 -15.53 -9.58 -7.88
C THR A 526 -16.99 -9.52 -7.49
N THR A 527 -17.25 -9.33 -6.20
CA THR A 527 -18.61 -9.05 -5.73
C THR A 527 -19.04 -7.62 -6.03
N LYS A 528 -20.35 -7.39 -6.20
CA LYS A 528 -20.95 -6.07 -6.38
C LYS A 528 -21.20 -5.39 -5.02
N ILE A 529 -20.14 -5.13 -4.26
CA ILE A 529 -20.20 -4.54 -2.91
C ILE A 529 -19.30 -3.30 -2.80
N GLY A 530 -19.77 -2.33 -2.02
CA GLY A 530 -19.02 -1.13 -1.69
C GLY A 530 -18.51 -0.38 -2.92
N GLY A 531 -17.22 -0.02 -2.89
CA GLY A 531 -16.54 0.71 -3.95
C GLY A 531 -16.03 -0.15 -5.12
N ILE A 532 -16.12 -1.48 -5.05
CA ILE A 532 -15.64 -2.38 -6.10
C ILE A 532 -16.27 -2.09 -7.48
N PRO A 533 -17.60 -1.82 -7.61
CA PRO A 533 -18.21 -1.57 -8.91
C PRO A 533 -17.69 -0.33 -9.65
N TRP A 534 -16.98 0.59 -8.97
CA TRP A 534 -16.36 1.74 -9.63
C TRP A 534 -15.08 1.36 -10.39
N GLN A 535 -14.47 0.22 -10.07
CA GLN A 535 -13.24 -0.25 -10.70
C GLN A 535 -13.52 -1.22 -11.86
N VAL A 536 -14.65 -1.94 -11.82
CA VAL A 536 -14.98 -3.00 -12.77
C VAL A 536 -16.10 -2.57 -13.71
N VAL A 537 -15.80 -2.57 -15.01
CA VAL A 537 -16.79 -2.50 -16.09
C VAL A 537 -17.14 -3.93 -16.49
N ASP A 538 -18.31 -4.39 -16.04
CA ASP A 538 -18.77 -5.78 -16.18
C ASP A 538 -18.62 -6.31 -17.62
N GLN A 539 -18.09 -7.53 -17.73
CA GLN A 539 -17.81 -8.25 -18.97
C GLN A 539 -16.86 -7.54 -19.94
N LYS A 540 -16.16 -6.50 -19.49
CA LYS A 540 -15.10 -5.82 -20.25
C LYS A 540 -13.74 -6.04 -19.61
N ASN A 541 -13.52 -5.47 -18.41
CA ASN A 541 -12.25 -5.60 -17.68
C ASN A 541 -12.32 -6.56 -16.48
N GLY A 542 -13.50 -7.12 -16.20
CA GLY A 542 -13.77 -8.05 -15.12
C GLY A 542 -15.25 -8.40 -15.05
N PHE A 543 -15.66 -9.06 -13.97
CA PHE A 543 -17.04 -9.52 -13.77
C PHE A 543 -17.54 -9.14 -12.38
N LEU A 544 -18.78 -8.65 -12.33
CA LEU A 544 -19.48 -8.33 -11.09
C LEU A 544 -20.53 -9.40 -10.78
N VAL A 545 -20.37 -10.08 -9.64
CA VAL A 545 -21.32 -11.09 -9.16
C VAL A 545 -21.98 -10.66 -7.85
N PRO A 546 -23.17 -11.17 -7.50
CA PRO A 546 -23.71 -11.01 -6.16
C PRO A 546 -22.81 -11.74 -5.12
N PRO A 547 -22.73 -11.26 -3.87
CA PRO A 547 -22.10 -12.01 -2.78
C PRO A 547 -22.73 -13.39 -2.57
N ASN A 548 -22.01 -14.30 -1.91
CA ASN A 548 -22.50 -15.65 -1.59
C ASN A 548 -23.00 -16.45 -2.82
N SER A 549 -22.39 -16.22 -3.99
CA SER A 549 -22.80 -16.83 -5.26
C SER A 549 -21.71 -17.69 -5.91
N PRO A 550 -21.19 -18.72 -5.21
CA PRO A 550 -20.04 -19.49 -5.68
C PRO A 550 -20.29 -20.23 -7.01
N GLY A 551 -21.54 -20.62 -7.30
CA GLY A 551 -21.91 -21.24 -8.57
C GLY A 551 -21.74 -20.32 -9.79
N ILE A 552 -22.06 -19.02 -9.64
CA ILE A 552 -21.87 -18.03 -10.72
C ILE A 552 -20.38 -17.83 -10.98
N VAL A 553 -19.60 -17.71 -9.90
CA VAL A 553 -18.13 -17.57 -9.98
C VAL A 553 -17.51 -18.79 -10.67
N ALA A 554 -17.91 -20.00 -10.28
CA ALA A 554 -17.43 -21.24 -10.89
C ALA A 554 -17.75 -21.30 -12.39
N ASN A 555 -18.97 -20.94 -12.80
CA ASN A 555 -19.36 -20.89 -14.21
C ASN A 555 -18.53 -19.90 -15.03
N LEU A 556 -18.23 -18.73 -14.46
CA LEU A 556 -17.38 -17.73 -15.13
C LEU A 556 -15.94 -18.21 -15.26
N LEU A 557 -15.37 -18.79 -14.20
CA LEU A 557 -14.03 -19.39 -14.24
C LEU A 557 -13.95 -20.52 -15.26
N PHE A 558 -14.97 -21.39 -15.28
CA PHE A 558 -15.08 -22.48 -16.24
C PHE A 558 -15.12 -21.95 -17.68
N LYS A 559 -15.94 -20.91 -17.94
CA LYS A 559 -16.00 -20.26 -19.25
C LYS A 559 -14.66 -19.63 -19.65
N LEU A 560 -13.97 -18.97 -18.73
CA LEU A 560 -12.63 -18.40 -18.98
C LEU A 560 -11.62 -19.48 -19.36
N LEU A 561 -11.67 -20.65 -18.71
CA LEU A 561 -10.77 -21.78 -19.00
C LEU A 561 -11.08 -22.44 -20.35
N GLN A 562 -12.36 -22.53 -20.74
CA GLN A 562 -12.78 -23.19 -21.98
C GLN A 562 -12.68 -22.31 -23.22
N ASP A 563 -13.03 -21.04 -23.11
CA ASP A 563 -13.12 -20.12 -24.25
C ASP A 563 -11.93 -19.16 -24.26
N LYS A 564 -10.88 -19.54 -24.99
CA LYS A 564 -9.67 -18.74 -25.18
C LYS A 564 -9.97 -17.39 -25.85
N ALA A 565 -10.97 -17.31 -26.73
CA ALA A 565 -11.34 -16.05 -27.37
C ALA A 565 -12.01 -15.11 -26.36
N PHE A 566 -12.89 -15.64 -25.52
CA PHE A 566 -13.48 -14.91 -24.40
C PHE A 566 -12.43 -14.44 -23.39
N TYR A 567 -11.50 -15.31 -22.99
CA TYR A 567 -10.39 -14.95 -22.11
C TYR A 567 -9.58 -13.76 -22.68
N ASN A 568 -9.14 -13.90 -23.95
CA ASN A 568 -8.36 -12.87 -24.63
C ASN A 568 -9.14 -11.56 -24.79
N LYS A 569 -10.46 -11.61 -24.97
CA LYS A 569 -11.32 -10.42 -25.05
C LYS A 569 -11.30 -9.63 -23.75
N ILE A 570 -11.37 -10.31 -22.60
CA ILE A 570 -11.35 -9.65 -21.27
C ILE A 570 -9.96 -9.08 -20.98
N MET A 571 -8.91 -9.90 -21.18
CA MET A 571 -7.52 -9.53 -20.95
C MET A 571 -7.07 -8.33 -21.80
N ASN A 572 -7.51 -8.23 -23.05
CA ASN A 572 -7.11 -7.17 -23.97
C ASN A 572 -8.11 -5.99 -24.04
N SER A 573 -9.00 -5.86 -23.06
CA SER A 573 -9.98 -4.77 -23.07
C SER A 573 -9.31 -3.40 -22.86
N ASN A 574 -9.42 -2.52 -23.86
CA ASN A 574 -8.88 -1.15 -23.81
C ASN A 574 -9.73 -0.18 -22.98
N VAL A 575 -10.83 -0.65 -22.39
CA VAL A 575 -11.73 0.13 -21.53
C VAL A 575 -10.99 0.70 -20.31
N GLY A 576 -9.87 0.07 -19.94
CA GLY A 576 -9.04 0.45 -18.81
C GLY A 576 -8.09 1.62 -19.02
N GLY A 577 -7.84 2.15 -20.23
CA GLY A 577 -6.80 3.20 -20.37
C GLY A 577 -7.04 4.44 -19.50
N PHE A 578 -8.29 4.91 -19.43
CA PHE A 578 -8.69 6.04 -18.56
C PHE A 578 -8.96 5.59 -17.12
N LEU A 579 -9.70 4.48 -16.92
CA LEU A 579 -9.99 3.93 -15.58
C LEU A 579 -8.73 3.52 -14.81
N GLN A 580 -7.66 3.10 -15.49
CA GLN A 580 -6.40 2.71 -14.86
C GLN A 580 -5.69 3.91 -14.24
N GLU A 581 -5.83 5.10 -14.81
CA GLU A 581 -5.21 6.31 -14.28
C GLU A 581 -6.00 6.91 -13.10
N GLU A 582 -7.33 6.75 -13.07
CA GLU A 582 -8.19 7.31 -12.02
C GLU A 582 -7.79 6.86 -10.61
N PHE A 583 -7.30 5.63 -10.48
CA PHE A 583 -6.95 5.02 -9.19
C PHE A 583 -5.44 5.01 -8.92
N THR A 584 -4.70 5.96 -9.50
CA THR A 584 -3.24 6.10 -9.29
C THR A 584 -2.86 7.19 -8.30
N THR A 585 -1.66 7.09 -7.74
CA THR A 585 -1.06 8.12 -6.87
C THR A 585 -1.03 9.51 -7.52
N SER A 586 -0.74 9.60 -8.82
CA SER A 586 -0.69 10.88 -9.56
C SER A 586 -2.05 11.59 -9.57
N THR A 587 -3.11 10.84 -9.90
CA THR A 587 -4.49 11.34 -9.84
C THR A 587 -4.89 11.71 -8.42
N GLN A 588 -4.47 10.90 -7.44
CA GLN A 588 -4.73 11.18 -6.03
C GLN A 588 -4.15 12.52 -5.59
N LEU A 589 -2.88 12.79 -5.91
CA LEU A 589 -2.22 14.05 -5.57
C LEU A 589 -2.91 15.21 -6.27
N CYS A 590 -3.23 15.08 -7.56
CA CYS A 590 -3.96 16.10 -8.31
C CYS A 590 -5.28 16.46 -7.64
N ASN A 591 -6.07 15.45 -7.23
CA ASN A 591 -7.35 15.65 -6.56
C ASN A 591 -7.19 16.31 -5.18
N TRP A 592 -6.18 15.91 -4.40
CA TRP A 592 -5.88 16.53 -3.12
C TRP A 592 -5.52 18.01 -3.26
N LEU A 593 -4.62 18.35 -4.19
CA LEU A 593 -4.20 19.73 -4.42
C LEU A 593 -5.37 20.62 -4.84
N SER A 594 -6.21 20.12 -5.74
CA SER A 594 -7.42 20.83 -6.16
C SER A 594 -8.39 21.06 -5.00
N LEU A 595 -8.66 20.01 -4.19
CA LEU A 595 -9.56 20.10 -3.04
C LEU A 595 -9.03 21.05 -1.97
N TRP A 596 -7.75 20.96 -1.64
CA TRP A 596 -7.11 21.83 -0.67
C TRP A 596 -7.12 23.28 -1.11
N ASN A 597 -6.83 23.56 -2.39
CA ASN A 597 -6.94 24.90 -2.94
C ASN A 597 -8.36 25.45 -2.82
N HIS A 598 -9.38 24.65 -3.11
CA HIS A 598 -10.78 25.05 -2.92
C HIS A 598 -11.09 25.35 -1.45
N LEU A 599 -10.87 24.40 -0.55
CA LEU A 599 -11.23 24.55 0.87
C LEU A 599 -10.45 25.66 1.57
N TRP A 600 -9.16 25.80 1.27
CA TRP A 600 -8.30 26.82 1.85
C TRP A 600 -8.76 28.24 1.50
N ARG A 601 -9.19 28.45 0.25
CA ARG A 601 -9.73 29.73 -0.23
C ARG A 601 -11.12 29.97 0.37
N SER A 602 -12.03 29.01 0.23
CA SER A 602 -13.41 29.12 0.75
C SER A 602 -13.44 29.50 2.23
N LYS A 603 -12.58 28.84 3.03
CA LYS A 603 -12.49 29.13 4.46
C LYS A 603 -12.04 30.55 4.76
N ARG A 604 -11.06 31.07 4.02
CA ARG A 604 -10.54 32.44 4.20
C ARG A 604 -11.50 33.50 3.68
N THR A 605 -12.16 33.28 2.55
CA THR A 605 -13.21 34.20 2.07
C THR A 605 -14.38 34.25 3.06
N GLN A 606 -14.74 33.12 3.67
CA GLN A 606 -15.75 33.10 4.72
C GLN A 606 -15.27 33.79 6.01
N THR A 607 -14.00 33.62 6.40
CA THR A 607 -13.40 34.37 7.52
C THR A 607 -13.34 35.87 7.21
N GLU A 608 -13.05 36.29 5.97
CA GLU A 608 -13.05 37.69 5.54
C GLU A 608 -14.46 38.30 5.58
N ILE A 609 -15.48 37.60 5.06
CA ILE A 609 -16.88 38.03 5.16
C ILE A 609 -17.30 38.16 6.64
N ASN A 610 -16.95 37.17 7.47
CA ASN A 610 -17.25 37.20 8.90
C ASN A 610 -16.49 38.32 9.63
N ALA A 611 -15.22 38.57 9.27
CA ALA A 611 -14.41 39.64 9.86
C ALA A 611 -14.87 41.05 9.43
N VAL A 612 -15.38 41.20 8.21
CA VAL A 612 -16.02 42.43 7.73
C VAL A 612 -17.37 42.64 8.43
N SER A 613 -18.15 41.57 8.65
CA SER A 613 -19.42 41.63 9.40
C SER A 613 -19.28 41.90 10.91
N VAL A 614 -18.06 41.84 11.46
CA VAL A 614 -17.75 42.23 12.85
C VAL A 614 -17.17 43.65 12.93
N LYS A 615 -17.02 44.35 11.79
CA LYS A 615 -16.51 45.74 11.73
C LYS A 615 -17.35 46.73 10.93
N ALA A 616 -18.58 46.39 10.57
CA ALA A 616 -19.51 47.34 9.97
C ALA A 616 -20.91 47.18 10.57
N ASP A 617 -21.24 48.04 11.53
CA ASP A 617 -22.54 48.70 11.44
C ASP A 617 -22.61 49.41 10.08
N GLU A 618 -23.80 49.37 9.49
CA GLU A 618 -24.20 49.99 8.22
C GLU A 618 -23.92 49.19 6.92
N GLY A 619 -24.93 48.37 6.58
CA GLY A 619 -25.63 48.46 5.30
C GLY A 619 -24.90 47.98 4.04
N ILE A 620 -25.36 46.84 3.49
CA ILE A 620 -26.16 46.77 2.25
C ILE A 620 -26.37 45.30 1.84
N GLN A 621 -27.56 45.06 1.28
CA GLN A 621 -28.19 43.81 0.93
C GLN A 621 -27.55 43.08 -0.27
N TRP A 622 -27.66 41.76 -0.24
CA TRP A 622 -27.21 40.78 -1.24
C TRP A 622 -28.09 40.73 -2.49
#